data_AF-A0A6P0MDZ5-F1
#
_entry.id   AF-A0A6P0MDZ5-F1
#
_cell.length_a   1.000
_cell.length_b   1.000
_cell.length_c   1.000
_cell.angle_alpha   90.00
_cell.angle_beta   90.00
_cell.angle_gamma   90.00
#
_symmetry.space_group_name_H-M   'P 1'
#
loop_
_entity.id
_entity.type
_entity.pdbx_description
1 polymer ?
#
loop_
_entity_poly.entity_id
_entity_poly.type
_entity_poly.pdbx_seq_one_letter_code
_entity_poly.pdbx_strand_id
1 'polypeptide(L)' 'MPQTLKAIYHSGTFILQTACDLPEGVEVELFGQSSQVIPSPIVDIGARENFLKLLVERMQQNPIPTNSPRFTRDMLYESR' A
#
# COMPACT_ATOMS: atom_id res chain seq x y z
N MET A 1 -31.25 5.78 -8.46
CA MET A 1 -29.95 6.27 -7.96
C MET A 1 -28.94 5.15 -8.15
N PRO A 2 -27.80 5.34 -8.81
CA PRO A 2 -26.79 4.30 -8.95
C PRO A 2 -26.20 3.95 -7.57
N GLN A 3 -26.08 2.66 -7.26
CA GLN A 3 -25.50 2.18 -6.01
C GLN A 3 -24.09 1.67 -6.29
N THR A 4 -23.07 2.24 -5.63
CA THR A 4 -21.69 1.74 -5.73
C THR A 4 -21.48 0.62 -4.71
N LEU A 5 -21.11 -0.56 -5.20
CA LEU A 5 -20.78 -1.71 -4.37
C LEU A 5 -19.27 -1.95 -4.39
N LYS A 6 -18.71 -2.30 -3.23
CA LYS A 6 -17.30 -2.68 -3.13
C LYS A 6 -17.17 -4.18 -3.32
N ALA A 7 -16.21 -4.57 -4.16
CA ALA A 7 -15.85 -5.97 -4.37
C ALA A 7 -14.33 -6.14 -4.36
N ILE A 8 -13.88 -7.34 -4.04
CA ILE A 8 -12.49 -7.77 -4.17
C ILE A 8 -12.41 -8.73 -5.36
N TYR A 9 -11.52 -8.44 -6.29
CA TYR A 9 -11.21 -9.38 -7.36
C TYR A 9 -10.27 -10.46 -6.83
N HIS A 10 -10.72 -11.72 -6.89
CA HIS A 10 -9.94 -12.87 -6.47
C HIS A 10 -10.18 -14.04 -7.42
N SER A 11 -9.11 -14.56 -8.04
CA SER A 11 -9.14 -15.77 -8.87
C SER A 11 -10.20 -15.75 -9.99
N GLY A 12 -10.39 -14.61 -10.66
CA GLY A 12 -11.38 -14.49 -11.74
C GLY A 12 -12.78 -14.09 -11.30
N THR A 13 -13.02 -13.94 -9.99
CA THR A 13 -14.35 -13.65 -9.43
C THR A 13 -14.33 -12.35 -8.62
N PHE A 14 -15.40 -11.56 -8.70
CA PHE A 14 -15.61 -10.38 -7.86
C PHE A 14 -16.42 -10.78 -6.62
N ILE A 15 -15.79 -10.73 -5.46
CA ILE A 15 -16.40 -11.07 -4.16
C ILE A 15 -16.91 -9.76 -3.54
N LEU A 16 -18.22 -9.60 -3.42
CA LEU A 16 -18.85 -8.44 -2.80
C LEU A 16 -18.49 -8.36 -1.31
N GLN A 17 -18.15 -7.16 -0.83
CA GLN A 17 -17.87 -6.92 0.60
C GLN A 17 -19.15 -6.80 1.43
N THR A 18 -20.25 -6.39 0.80
CA THR A 18 -21.58 -6.23 1.41
C THR A 18 -22.61 -6.95 0.56
N ALA A 19 -23.58 -7.60 1.21
CA ALA A 19 -24.71 -8.22 0.52
C ALA A 19 -25.45 -7.20 -0.36
N CYS A 20 -25.90 -7.65 -1.52
CA CYS A 20 -26.65 -6.83 -2.45
C CYS A 20 -27.74 -7.67 -3.12
N ASP A 21 -28.96 -7.14 -3.12
CA ASP A 21 -30.12 -7.77 -3.73
C ASP A 21 -30.28 -7.27 -5.19
N LEU A 22 -29.41 -7.76 -6.06
CA LEU A 22 -29.51 -7.52 -7.50
C LEU A 22 -30.22 -8.70 -8.17
N PRO A 23 -31.22 -8.44 -9.05
CA PRO A 23 -31.85 -9.51 -9.82
C PRO A 23 -30.85 -10.19 -10.75
N GLU A 24 -31.10 -11.47 -11.05
CA GLU A 24 -30.27 -12.24 -11.98
C GLU A 24 -30.35 -11.62 -13.39
N GLY A 25 -29.20 -11.57 -14.08
CA GLY A 25 -29.10 -11.01 -15.43
C GLY A 25 -28.96 -9.47 -15.51
N VAL A 26 -28.84 -8.78 -14.37
CA VAL A 26 -28.56 -7.34 -14.37
C VAL A 26 -27.14 -7.05 -14.85
N GLU A 27 -27.03 -6.14 -15.82
CA GLU A 27 -25.75 -5.61 -16.27
C GLU A 27 -25.18 -4.63 -15.24
N VAL A 28 -23.88 -4.74 -14.99
CA VAL A 28 -23.17 -3.89 -14.02
C VAL A 28 -21.89 -3.34 -14.65
N GLU A 29 -21.51 -2.14 -14.22
CA GLU A 29 -20.24 -1.53 -14.58
C GLU A 29 -19.20 -1.81 -13.48
N LEU A 30 -17.99 -2.19 -13.90
CA LEU A 30 -16.87 -2.46 -12.99
C LEU A 30 -15.87 -1.30 -13.05
N PHE A 31 -15.63 -0.67 -11.90
CA PHE A 31 -14.59 0.35 -11.75
C PHE A 31 -13.42 -0.18 -10.92
N GLY A 32 -12.31 -0.48 -11.59
CA GLY A 32 -11.07 -0.92 -10.94
C GLY A 32 -10.30 0.26 -10.37
N GLN A 33 -10.28 0.41 -9.04
CA GLN A 33 -9.32 1.30 -8.39
C GLN A 33 -7.95 0.62 -8.36
N SER A 34 -7.06 1.01 -9.29
CA SER A 34 -5.65 0.67 -9.12
C SER A 34 -5.13 1.42 -7.89
N SER A 35 -4.41 0.71 -7.02
CA SER A 35 -3.64 1.37 -5.96
C SER A 35 -2.72 2.36 -6.66
N GLN A 36 -3.01 3.66 -6.53
CA GLN A 36 -2.11 4.69 -6.99
C GLN A 36 -0.88 4.58 -6.10
N VAL A 37 0.11 3.82 -6.56
CA VAL A 37 1.47 3.91 -6.02
C VAL A 37 1.85 5.35 -6.29
N ILE A 38 1.84 6.18 -5.25
CA ILE A 38 2.23 7.58 -5.36
C ILE A 38 3.64 7.54 -5.95
N PRO A 39 3.85 8.05 -7.18
CA PRO A 39 5.16 8.01 -7.79
C PRO A 39 6.12 8.79 -6.91
N SER A 40 7.35 8.29 -6.78
CA SER A 40 8.38 9.01 -6.05
C SER A 40 8.49 10.44 -6.60
N PRO A 41 8.55 11.47 -5.73
CA PRO A 41 8.69 12.86 -6.18
C PRO A 41 10.01 13.10 -6.92
N ILE A 42 10.98 12.18 -6.81
CA ILE A 42 12.26 12.25 -7.49
C ILE A 42 12.16 11.52 -8.83
N VAL A 43 11.79 12.27 -9.87
CA VAL A 43 11.70 11.77 -11.26
C VAL A 43 13.08 11.79 -11.95
N ASP A 44 13.94 12.72 -11.60
CA ASP A 44 15.29 12.84 -12.17
C ASP A 44 16.26 11.80 -11.59
N ILE A 45 16.98 11.11 -12.48
CA ILE A 45 17.90 10.03 -12.12
C ILE A 45 19.10 10.58 -11.34
N GLY A 46 19.65 11.73 -11.74
CA GLY A 46 20.79 12.34 -11.05
C GLY A 46 20.43 12.81 -9.63
N ALA A 47 19.27 13.43 -9.48
CA ALA A 47 18.72 13.80 -8.18
C ALA A 47 18.48 12.58 -7.28
N ARG A 48 18.03 11.46 -7.85
CA ARG A 48 17.82 10.21 -7.13
C ARG A 48 19.13 9.62 -6.63
N GLU A 49 20.16 9.59 -7.46
CA GLU A 49 21.48 9.08 -7.07
C GLU A 49 22.09 9.90 -5.93
N ASN A 50 22.03 11.23 -6.05
CA ASN A 50 22.50 12.13 -5.00
C ASN A 50 21.72 11.96 -3.69
N PHE A 51 20.38 11.84 -3.76
CA PHE A 51 19.55 11.60 -2.59
C PHE A 51 19.90 10.27 -1.91
N LEU A 52 20.05 9.18 -2.67
CA LEU A 52 20.41 7.88 -2.13
C LEU A 52 21.79 7.89 -1.46
N LYS A 53 22.76 8.60 -2.04
CA LYS A 53 24.08 8.77 -1.44
C LYS A 53 24.00 9.48 -0.08
N LEU A 54 23.30 10.62 -0.02
CA LEU A 54 23.10 11.37 1.23
C LEU A 54 22.33 10.58 2.28
N LEU A 55 21.34 9.79 1.85
CA LEU A 55 20.57 8.91 2.74
C LEU A 55 21.48 7.87 3.40
N VAL A 56 22.30 7.18 2.61
CA VAL A 56 23.24 6.16 3.12
C VAL A 56 24.25 6.80 4.07
N GLU A 57 24.84 7.94 3.71
CA GLU A 57 25.77 8.68 4.57
C GLU A 57 25.11 9.00 5.92
N ARG A 58 23.87 9.51 5.93
CA ARG A 58 23.13 9.81 7.16
C ARG A 58 22.86 8.57 8.00
N MET A 59 22.52 7.45 7.37
CA MET A 59 22.29 6.18 8.08
C MET A 59 23.57 5.65 8.73
N GLN A 60 24.71 5.78 8.04
CA GLN A 60 26.01 5.38 8.58
C GLN A 60 26.45 6.25 9.77
N GLN A 61 26.10 7.54 9.76
CA GLN A 61 26.38 8.46 10.86
C GLN A 61 25.46 8.25 12.09
N ASN A 62 24.40 7.46 11.95
CA ASN A 62 23.49 7.13 13.05
C ASN A 62 23.31 5.61 13.17
N PRO A 63 24.37 4.87 13.53
CA PRO A 63 24.30 3.43 13.67
C PRO A 63 23.37 3.06 14.83
N ILE A 64 22.65 1.96 14.68
CA ILE A 64 21.84 1.41 15.76
C ILE A 64 22.78 1.04 16.92
N PRO A 65 22.61 1.62 18.13
CA PRO A 65 23.45 1.28 19.28
C PRO A 65 23.44 -0.22 19.55
N THR A 66 24.59 -0.78 19.95
CA THR A 66 24.72 -2.23 20.21
C THR A 66 23.74 -2.75 21.27
N ASN A 67 23.33 -1.87 22.20
CA ASN A 67 22.36 -2.17 23.26
C ASN A 67 20.90 -1.90 22.86
N SER A 68 20.63 -1.66 21.58
CA SER A 68 19.27 -1.37 21.13
C SER A 68 18.37 -2.60 21.28
N PRO A 69 17.16 -2.44 21.82
CA PRO A 69 16.21 -3.54 21.93
C PRO A 69 15.85 -4.06 20.54
N ARG A 70 15.84 -5.38 20.39
CA ARG A 70 15.35 -6.02 19.17
C ARG A 70 13.84 -6.19 19.30
N PHE A 71 13.09 -5.41 18.53
CA PHE A 71 11.65 -5.57 18.47
C PHE A 71 11.28 -6.69 17.51
N THR A 72 10.45 -7.62 17.98
CA THR A 72 9.77 -8.58 17.12
C THR A 72 8.56 -7.91 16.47
N ARG A 73 8.04 -8.52 15.40
CA ARG A 73 6.86 -8.01 14.68
C ARG A 73 5.69 -7.75 15.66
N ASP A 74 5.41 -8.70 16.54
CA ASP A 74 4.29 -8.65 17.48
C ASP A 74 4.44 -7.50 18.48
N MET A 75 5.66 -7.27 18.97
CA MET A 75 5.96 -6.14 19.88
C MET A 75 5.70 -4.76 19.26
N LEU A 76 5.82 -4.62 17.93
CA LEU A 76 5.53 -3.36 17.24
C LEU A 76 4.02 -3.13 17.08
N TYR A 77 3.22 -4.19 16.96
CA TYR A 77 1.76 -4.09 16.86
C TYR A 77 1.10 -3.75 18.20
N GLU A 78 1.65 -4.25 19.31
CA GLU A 78 1.11 -4.00 20.67
C GLU A 78 1.43 -2.58 21.19
N SER A 79 2.41 -1.90 20.59
CA SER A 79 2.86 -0.57 21.02
C SER A 79 2.09 0.61 20.40
N ARG A 80 1.01 0.35 19.67
CA ARG A 80 0.19 1.34 18.96
C ARG A 80 -1.21 1.41 19.56
#